data_AF-A0A2D8RXJ8-F1
#
_entry.id   AF-A0A2D8RXJ8-F1
#
_cell.length_a   1.000
_cell.length_b   1.000
_cell.length_c   1.000
_cell.angle_alpha   90.00
_cell.angle_beta   90.00
_cell.angle_gamma   90.00
#
_symmetry.space_group_name_H-M   'P 1'
#
loop_
_entity.id
_entity.type
_entity.pdbx_description
1 polymer ?
#
loop_
_entity_poly.entity_id
_entity_poly.type
_entity_poly.pdbx_seq_one_letter_code
_entity_poly.pdbx_strand_id
1 'polypeptide(L)'
;MGYFLKIHVEERMLKVSDFVGFEKMIAVTVVKVLYWFGLAAIAIGGIVNIVGSFRTMGYSFSMGLGQFLLTFIGIAVAAVLWRVLCELYIVVFSMHDRLGEIRDRLSKQD
;
A
#
# COMPACT_ATOMS: atom_id res chain seq x y z
N MET A 1 -3.10 -23.63 -22.74
CA MET A 1 -2.01 -22.69 -23.13
C MET A 1 -2.56 -21.25 -23.16
N GLY A 2 -3.10 -20.73 -22.05
CA GLY A 2 -4.03 -19.58 -22.09
C GLY A 2 -3.98 -18.60 -20.91
N TYR A 3 -2.97 -18.68 -20.05
CA TYR A 3 -2.89 -17.82 -18.85
C TYR A 3 -1.71 -16.83 -18.86
N PHE A 4 -0.80 -16.95 -19.83
CA PHE A 4 0.45 -16.19 -19.85
C PHE A 4 0.33 -14.83 -20.59
N LEU A 5 -0.72 -14.63 -21.39
CA LEU A 5 -0.93 -13.40 -22.17
C LEU A 5 -1.83 -12.36 -21.47
N LYS A 6 -2.45 -12.69 -20.34
CA LYS A 6 -3.30 -11.74 -19.58
C LYS A 6 -2.51 -10.74 -18.72
N ILE A 7 -1.17 -10.82 -18.75
CA ILE A 7 -0.25 -10.03 -17.93
C ILE A 7 0.29 -8.80 -18.69
N HIS A 8 -0.03 -8.59 -19.98
CA HIS A 8 0.69 -7.62 -20.82
C HIS A 8 -0.07 -6.37 -21.32
N VAL A 9 -1.36 -6.13 -21.03
CA VAL A 9 -2.11 -5.11 -21.81
C VAL A 9 -3.06 -4.17 -21.02
N GLU A 10 -3.30 -4.36 -19.72
CA GLU A 10 -4.36 -3.58 -19.01
C GLU A 10 -3.85 -2.74 -17.83
N GLU A 11 -2.88 -1.85 -18.06
CA GLU A 11 -2.79 -0.57 -17.33
C GLU A 11 -2.47 0.56 -18.32
N ARG A 12 -3.30 0.59 -19.37
CA ARG A 12 -3.31 1.64 -20.39
C ARG A 12 -3.66 2.98 -19.71
N MET A 13 -2.73 3.92 -19.75
CA MET A 13 -2.99 5.37 -19.77
C MET A 13 -3.85 5.92 -18.60
N LEU A 14 -3.30 5.98 -17.39
CA LEU A 14 -3.76 6.97 -16.43
C LEU A 14 -3.20 8.33 -16.85
N LYS A 15 -4.04 9.05 -17.62
CA LYS A 15 -3.83 10.43 -18.05
C LYS A 15 -3.65 11.31 -16.81
N VAL A 16 -2.40 11.67 -16.54
CA VAL A 16 -1.99 12.59 -15.45
C VAL A 16 -2.60 13.99 -15.56
N SER A 17 -3.22 14.31 -16.70
CA SER A 17 -3.78 15.63 -17.01
C SER A 17 -5.22 15.86 -16.54
N ASP A 18 -5.93 14.84 -16.06
CA ASP A 18 -7.26 15.02 -15.42
C ASP A 18 -7.16 15.26 -13.91
N PHE A 19 -5.95 15.25 -13.34
CA PHE A 19 -5.69 15.38 -11.90
C PHE A 19 -5.68 16.82 -11.36
N VAL A 20 -5.99 17.83 -12.19
CA VAL A 20 -5.79 19.24 -11.85
C VAL A 20 -7.02 19.89 -11.21
N GLY A 21 -8.01 19.09 -10.80
CA GLY A 21 -9.17 19.56 -10.02
C GLY A 21 -9.32 18.78 -8.72
N PHE A 22 -9.50 19.51 -7.61
CA PHE A 22 -10.05 19.03 -6.33
C PHE A 22 -9.14 18.13 -5.46
N GLU A 23 -8.42 18.74 -4.52
CA GLU A 23 -7.59 18.11 -3.47
C GLU A 23 -8.24 16.87 -2.80
N LYS A 24 -9.57 16.89 -2.61
CA LYS A 24 -10.35 15.80 -2.03
C LYS A 24 -10.39 14.52 -2.86
N MET A 25 -10.36 14.62 -4.20
CA MET A 25 -10.29 13.45 -5.09
C MET A 25 -8.86 12.97 -5.33
N ILE A 26 -7.86 13.84 -5.15
CA ILE A 26 -6.44 13.50 -5.28
C ILE A 26 -6.01 12.60 -4.12
N ALA A 27 -6.35 12.94 -2.88
CA ALA A 27 -5.96 12.15 -1.70
C ALA A 27 -6.43 10.68 -1.80
N VAL A 28 -7.68 10.45 -2.19
CA VAL A 28 -8.23 9.09 -2.36
C VAL A 28 -7.50 8.32 -3.46
N THR A 29 -7.15 8.99 -4.56
CA THR A 29 -6.48 8.36 -5.70
C THR A 29 -5.00 8.03 -5.39
N VAL A 30 -4.29 8.94 -4.72
CA VAL A 30 -2.90 8.74 -4.29
C VAL A 30 -2.78 7.60 -3.29
N VAL A 31 -3.69 7.53 -2.31
CA VAL A 31 -3.70 6.39 -1.37
C VAL A 31 -4.00 5.07 -2.08
N LYS A 32 -4.82 5.06 -3.14
CA LYS A 32 -5.11 3.86 -3.93
C LYS A 32 -3.86 3.32 -4.66
N VAL A 33 -3.04 4.21 -5.22
CA VAL A 33 -1.74 3.86 -5.84
C VAL A 33 -0.77 3.35 -4.78
N LEU A 34 -0.66 4.04 -3.64
CA LEU A 34 0.17 3.59 -2.51
C LEU A 34 -0.25 2.22 -1.99
N TYR A 35 -1.56 1.96 -1.87
CA TYR A 35 -2.08 0.68 -1.41
C TYR A 35 -1.58 -0.47 -2.27
N TRP A 36 -1.65 -0.32 -3.60
CA TRP A 36 -1.18 -1.34 -4.53
C TRP A 36 0.33 -1.55 -4.43
N PHE A 37 1.09 -0.45 -4.28
CA PHE A 37 2.54 -0.51 -4.08
C PHE A 37 2.94 -1.22 -2.79
N GLY A 38 2.28 -0.95 -1.66
CA GLY A 38 2.62 -1.63 -0.42
C GLY A 38 2.11 -3.06 -0.36
N LEU A 39 0.99 -3.38 -1.02
CA LEU A 39 0.57 -4.77 -1.18
C LEU A 39 1.60 -5.55 -2.00
N ALA A 40 2.13 -4.95 -3.08
CA ALA A 40 3.23 -5.52 -3.84
C ALA A 40 4.50 -5.66 -3.00
N ALA A 41 4.84 -4.65 -2.19
CA ALA A 41 6.00 -4.70 -1.29
C ALA A 41 5.88 -5.80 -0.23
N ILE A 42 4.69 -6.03 0.34
CA ILE A 42 4.44 -7.12 1.31
C ILE A 42 4.52 -8.48 0.62
N ALA A 43 3.99 -8.61 -0.60
CA ALA A 43 4.09 -9.83 -1.37
C ALA A 43 5.55 -10.19 -1.71
N ILE A 44 6.32 -9.21 -2.20
CA ILE A 44 7.75 -9.37 -2.52
C ILE A 44 8.54 -9.63 -1.22
N GLY A 45 8.28 -8.86 -0.17
CA GLY A 45 8.91 -9.01 1.13
C GLY A 45 8.67 -10.40 1.72
N GLY A 46 7.45 -10.94 1.60
CA GLY A 46 7.14 -12.30 2.01
C GLY A 46 7.97 -13.36 1.27
N ILE A 47 8.07 -13.24 -0.05
CA ILE A 47 8.89 -14.14 -0.88
C ILE A 47 10.37 -14.06 -0.48
N VAL A 48 10.91 -12.86 -0.28
CA VAL A 48 12.30 -12.65 0.15
C VAL A 48 12.56 -13.28 1.51
N ASN A 49 11.63 -13.15 2.46
CA ASN A 49 11.76 -13.75 3.78
C ASN A 49 11.68 -15.29 3.74
N ILE A 50 10.83 -15.86 2.88
CA ILE A 50 10.77 -17.31 2.67
C ILE A 50 12.09 -17.82 2.09
N VAL A 51 12.59 -17.21 1.02
CA VAL A 51 13.87 -17.57 0.40
C VAL A 51 15.03 -17.40 1.39
N GLY A 52 15.01 -16.33 2.20
CA GLY A 52 15.97 -16.10 3.28
C GLY A 52 15.93 -17.21 4.33
N SER A 53 14.75 -17.66 4.73
CA SER A 53 14.57 -18.74 5.71
C SER A 53 15.17 -20.07 5.22
N PHE A 54 15.01 -20.39 3.93
CA PHE A 54 15.64 -21.56 3.30
C PHE A 54 17.17 -21.46 3.28
N ARG A 55 17.74 -20.27 3.03
CA ARG A 55 19.21 -20.06 3.10
C ARG A 55 19.73 -20.25 4.51
N THR A 56 19.01 -19.76 5.51
CA THR A 56 19.40 -19.87 6.93
C THR A 56 19.35 -21.33 7.42
N MET A 57 18.41 -22.15 6.94
CA MET A 57 18.38 -23.59 7.24
C MET A 57 19.64 -24.34 6.81
N GLY A 58 20.32 -23.87 5.75
CA GLY A 58 21.59 -24.46 5.29
C GLY A 58 22.75 -24.25 6.27
N TYR A 59 22.70 -23.20 7.09
CA TYR A 59 23.73 -22.91 8.11
C TYR A 59 23.33 -23.41 9.50
N SER A 60 22.06 -23.26 9.87
CA SER A 60 21.54 -23.66 11.18
C SER A 60 20.05 -23.97 11.08
N PHE A 61 19.72 -25.25 11.16
CA PHE A 61 18.36 -25.77 11.02
C PHE A 61 17.38 -25.15 12.04
N SER A 62 17.80 -24.98 13.30
CA SER A 62 17.01 -24.38 14.37
C SER A 62 16.63 -22.91 14.09
N MET A 63 17.57 -22.14 13.55
CA MET A 63 17.36 -20.73 13.24
C MET A 63 16.47 -20.54 11.99
N GLY A 64 16.64 -21.40 10.99
CA GLY A 64 15.80 -21.40 9.79
C GLY A 64 14.33 -21.72 10.07
N LEU A 65 14.06 -22.69 10.96
CA LEU A 65 12.68 -22.98 11.41
C LEU A 65 12.06 -21.81 12.18
N GLY A 66 12.83 -21.17 13.06
CA GLY A 66 12.38 -19.98 13.78
C GLY A 66 12.00 -18.85 12.83
N GLN A 67 12.86 -18.57 11.85
CA GLN A 67 12.63 -17.52 10.85
C GLN A 67 11.42 -17.80 9.96
N PHE A 68 11.17 -19.06 9.61
CA PHE A 68 10.03 -19.45 8.80
C PHE A 68 8.70 -19.16 9.53
N LEU A 69 8.58 -19.56 10.80
CA LEU A 69 7.41 -19.26 11.63
C LEU A 69 7.20 -17.75 11.82
N LEU A 70 8.30 -17.03 12.09
CA LEU A 70 8.30 -15.56 12.23
C LEU A 70 7.87 -14.87 10.93
N THR A 71 8.25 -15.41 9.77
CA THR A 71 7.87 -14.87 8.46
C THR A 71 6.36 -14.97 8.24
N PHE A 72 5.74 -16.10 8.57
CA PHE A 72 4.28 -16.26 8.45
C PHE A 72 3.51 -15.25 9.32
N ILE A 73 3.92 -15.13 10.58
CA ILE A 73 3.32 -14.17 11.52
C ILE A 73 3.61 -12.74 11.06
N GLY A 74 4.83 -12.47 10.61
CA GLY A 74 5.29 -11.18 10.13
C GLY A 74 4.52 -10.69 8.91
N ILE A 75 4.23 -11.56 7.93
CA ILE A 75 3.41 -11.21 6.77
C ILE A 75 1.99 -10.88 7.19
N ALA A 76 1.39 -11.67 8.08
CA ALA A 76 0.04 -11.42 8.58
C ALA A 76 -0.05 -10.08 9.32
N VAL A 77 0.89 -9.80 10.22
CA VAL A 77 0.97 -8.53 10.96
C VAL A 77 1.25 -7.37 10.01
N ALA A 78 2.17 -7.51 9.07
CA ALA A 78 2.48 -6.48 8.07
C ALA A 78 1.27 -6.14 7.20
N ALA A 79 0.50 -7.13 6.76
CA ALA A 79 -0.72 -6.92 5.99
C ALA A 79 -1.80 -6.17 6.78
N VAL A 80 -1.97 -6.50 8.07
CA VAL A 80 -2.91 -5.79 8.95
C VAL A 80 -2.45 -4.36 9.22
N LEU A 81 -1.19 -4.18 9.60
CA LEU A 81 -0.60 -2.86 9.82
C LEU A 81 -0.68 -1.97 8.58
N TRP A 82 -0.46 -2.54 7.40
CA TRP A 82 -0.59 -1.82 6.13
C TRP A 82 -2.01 -1.30 5.91
N ARG A 83 -3.04 -2.12 6.18
CA ARG A 83 -4.44 -1.67 6.10
C ARG A 83 -4.72 -0.52 7.06
N VAL A 84 -4.27 -0.63 8.31
CA VAL A 84 -4.48 0.42 9.34
C VAL A 84 -3.79 1.72 8.93
N LEU A 85 -2.56 1.65 8.39
CA LEU A 85 -1.86 2.82 7.88
C LEU A 85 -2.61 3.48 6.73
N CYS A 86 -3.05 2.71 5.73
CA CYS A 86 -3.83 3.24 4.62
C CYS A 86 -5.10 3.96 5.09
N GLU A 87 -5.81 3.39 6.07
CA GLU A 87 -7.02 4.00 6.64
C GLU A 87 -6.69 5.29 7.41
N LEU A 88 -5.63 5.30 8.20
CA LEU A 88 -5.16 6.49 8.92
C LEU A 88 -4.78 7.63 7.97
N TYR A 89 -4.06 7.33 6.88
CA TYR A 89 -3.71 8.34 5.87
C TYR A 89 -4.97 8.98 5.26
N ILE A 90 -5.98 8.18 4.87
CA ILE A 90 -7.23 8.71 4.32
C ILE A 90 -7.95 9.59 5.33
N VAL A 91 -8.01 9.16 6.59
CA VAL A 91 -8.68 9.91 7.67
C VAL A 91 -8.01 11.26 7.91
N VAL A 92 -6.67 11.31 8.00
CA VAL A 92 -5.92 12.56 8.22
C VAL A 92 -6.12 13.54 7.04
N PHE A 93 -6.03 13.05 5.81
CA PHE A 93 -6.29 13.89 4.63
C PHE A 93 -7.73 14.39 4.58
N SER A 94 -8.71 13.54 4.94
CA SER A 94 -10.13 13.92 5.02
C SER A 94 -10.39 15.01 6.07
N MET A 95 -9.67 14.99 7.20
CA MET A 95 -9.75 16.06 8.20
C MET A 95 -9.18 17.37 7.67
N HIS A 96 -8.03 17.36 7.01
CA HIS A 96 -7.40 18.56 6.48
C HIS A 96 -8.28 19.28 5.44
N ASP A 97 -8.90 18.51 4.55
CA ASP A 97 -9.81 19.00 3.52
C ASP A 97 -11.05 19.72 4.12
N ARG A 98 -11.62 19.14 5.20
CA ARG A 98 -12.75 19.73 5.93
C ARG A 98 -12.40 21.06 6.61
N LEU A 99 -11.17 21.22 7.10
CA LEU A 99 -10.70 22.45 7.73
C LEU A 99 -10.48 23.57 6.69
N GLY A 100 -10.06 23.22 5.47
CA GLY A 100 -9.94 24.17 4.36
C GLY A 100 -11.29 24.78 3.97
N GLU A 101 -12.35 23.97 3.94
CA GLU A 101 -13.70 24.42 3.58
C GLU A 101 -14.29 25.41 4.61
N ILE A 102 -13.96 25.25 5.89
CA ILE A 102 -14.40 26.18 6.96
C ILE A 102 -13.69 27.53 6.84
N ARG A 103 -12.39 27.53 6.50
CA ARG A 103 -11.62 28.76 6.25
C ARG A 103 -12.25 29.59 5.14
N ASP A 104 -12.57 28.94 4.02
CA ASP A 104 -13.07 29.62 2.82
C ASP A 104 -14.46 30.25 3.07
N ARG A 105 -15.31 29.57 3.85
CA ARG A 105 -16.62 30.09 4.29
C ARG A 105 -16.51 31.29 5.22
N LEU A 106 -15.51 31.34 6.10
CA LEU A 106 -15.27 32.50 6.96
C LEU A 106 -14.82 33.73 6.15
N SER A 107 -13.97 33.54 5.15
CA SER A 107 -13.39 34.64 4.35
C SER A 107 -14.37 35.36 3.43
N LYS A 108 -15.55 34.77 3.17
CA LYS A 108 -16.59 35.32 2.28
C LYS A 108 -17.66 36.12 3.04
N GLN A 109 -17.54 36.18 4.36
CA GLN A 109 -18.53 36.79 5.25
C GLN A 109 -18.10 38.17 5.79
N ASP A 110 -16.89 38.62 5.44
CA ASP A 110 -16.39 40.00 5.55
C ASP A 110 -16.41 40.68 4.16
#